data_AF-A0A0C2CZY2-F1
#
_entry.id   AF-A0A0C2CZY2-F1
#
_cell.length_a   1.000
_cell.length_b   1.000
_cell.length_c   1.000
_cell.angle_alpha   90.00
_cell.angle_beta   90.00
_cell.angle_gamma   90.00
#
_symmetry.space_group_name_H-M   'P 1'
#
loop_
_entity.id
_entity.type
_entity.pdbx_description
1 polymer ?
#
loop_
_entity_poly.entity_id
_entity_poly.type
_entity_poly.pdbx_seq_one_letter_code
_entity_poly.pdbx_strand_id
1 'polypeptide(L)'
;MNIVLAAVAGLGAIAVASYLAWPRDPVSRVTVNDPAQHWAREGFVEMVPPIQLPSSTADATDVVVWLRIPDDGVIQTRWSEARAGWVLVFPPGTVADRVEQRGSGPDRSVVDVRGTRLGEGDDEGDPPQEWMHTLRRAASGVNAPLFGYEWPRSDPAAHQRATDLLLEELATLAPASKMSAERRDRYLASIRRKNECASCHTHERPDNAVEGAHGLVNRGTDASGFFTPQTVLMDAVVLESYGGVDPNLSDPAVTIVCPDGTAPTHKTGKGKRVRAVCPDRGVPVATLDHARIDAPRLTKLCRARRYLHEHLDEQGQRVFADALTPCERLE
;
A
#
# COMPACT_ATOMS: atom_id res chain seq x y z
N MET A 1 1.61 -77.70 33.98
CA MET A 1 0.18 -77.97 34.22
C MET A 1 -0.30 -76.95 35.25
N ASN A 2 -1.41 -76.26 34.94
CA ASN A 2 -2.08 -75.18 35.69
C ASN A 2 -1.35 -73.83 35.59
N ILE A 3 -1.70 -72.86 34.73
CA ILE A 3 -2.99 -72.22 34.41
C ILE A 3 -3.72 -71.73 35.67
N VAL A 4 -3.59 -70.44 35.97
CA VAL A 4 -4.65 -69.61 36.53
C VAL A 4 -4.69 -68.28 35.76
N LEU A 5 -5.77 -68.12 35.01
CA LEU A 5 -6.24 -66.86 34.43
C LEU A 5 -6.65 -65.91 35.56
N ALA A 6 -6.30 -64.63 35.43
CA ALA A 6 -7.12 -63.55 35.96
C ALA A 6 -7.13 -62.41 34.92
N ALA A 7 -8.25 -62.31 34.21
CA ALA A 7 -8.56 -61.22 33.30
C ALA A 7 -8.94 -59.98 34.13
N VAL A 8 -8.31 -58.84 33.84
CA VAL A 8 -8.87 -57.52 34.18
C VAL A 8 -9.00 -56.74 32.88
N ALA A 9 -10.25 -56.70 32.42
CA ALA A 9 -10.71 -55.77 31.40
C ALA A 9 -10.71 -54.37 32.01
N GLY A 10 -9.94 -53.46 31.43
CA GLY A 10 -9.90 -52.04 31.79
C GLY A 10 -9.84 -51.20 30.53
N LEU A 11 -11.00 -51.00 29.90
CA LEU A 11 -11.24 -49.98 28.88
C LEU A 11 -11.00 -48.60 29.49
N GLY A 12 -9.82 -48.05 29.28
CA GLY A 12 -9.50 -46.65 29.55
C GLY A 12 -9.14 -45.95 28.25
N ALA A 13 -10.15 -45.57 27.47
CA ALA A 13 -9.99 -44.63 26.38
C ALA A 13 -9.49 -43.29 26.95
N ILE A 14 -8.19 -43.04 26.88
CA ILE A 14 -7.66 -41.70 27.15
C ILE A 14 -8.10 -40.83 25.97
N ALA A 15 -8.92 -39.84 26.30
CA ALA A 15 -9.50 -38.87 25.39
C ALA A 15 -8.42 -38.20 24.53
N VAL A 16 -8.43 -38.50 23.24
CA VAL A 16 -7.90 -37.62 22.20
C VAL A 16 -8.95 -36.52 22.03
N ALA A 17 -8.91 -35.51 22.89
CA ALA A 17 -9.80 -34.36 22.78
C ALA A 17 -9.03 -33.07 23.08
N SER A 18 -9.15 -32.14 22.11
CA SER A 18 -8.96 -30.70 22.27
C SER A 18 -7.56 -30.13 21.97
N TYR A 19 -6.99 -30.47 20.82
CA TYR A 19 -6.04 -29.60 20.09
C TYR A 19 -6.72 -28.80 18.95
N LEU A 20 -8.05 -28.76 18.91
CA LEU A 20 -8.82 -27.99 17.92
C LEU A 20 -9.27 -26.63 18.49
N ALA A 21 -8.32 -25.82 18.95
CA ALA A 21 -8.58 -24.41 19.24
C ALA A 21 -7.89 -23.54 18.18
N TRP A 22 -8.43 -23.58 16.95
CA TRP A 22 -8.12 -22.64 15.86
C TRP A 22 -9.44 -22.01 15.38
N PRO A 23 -9.48 -20.69 15.12
CA PRO A 23 -9.16 -19.63 16.07
C PRO A 23 -10.34 -18.66 16.31
N ARG A 24 -10.08 -17.77 17.27
CA ARG A 24 -10.61 -16.41 17.41
C ARG A 24 -10.88 -15.77 16.04
N ASP A 25 -11.93 -14.96 15.95
CA ASP A 25 -12.36 -14.24 14.75
C ASP A 25 -11.16 -13.67 13.96
N PRO A 26 -10.91 -14.10 12.70
CA PRO A 26 -9.76 -13.65 11.91
C PRO A 26 -9.90 -12.20 11.44
N VAL A 27 -11.02 -11.54 11.76
CA VAL A 27 -11.23 -10.12 11.53
C VAL A 27 -11.06 -9.38 12.85
N SER A 28 -10.17 -8.39 12.87
CA SER A 28 -9.97 -7.52 14.03
C SER A 28 -10.41 -6.09 13.71
N ARG A 29 -10.97 -5.39 14.70
CA ARG A 29 -11.30 -3.97 14.58
C ARG A 29 -10.05 -3.14 14.90
N VAL A 30 -9.75 -2.15 14.06
CA VAL A 30 -8.61 -1.23 14.21
C VAL A 30 -9.11 0.19 14.38
N THR A 31 -8.44 1.00 15.21
CA THR A 31 -8.78 2.41 15.43
C THR A 31 -7.55 3.29 15.53
N VAL A 32 -7.64 4.51 14.99
CA VAL A 32 -6.61 5.56 15.14
C VAL A 32 -7.28 6.80 15.74
N ASN A 33 -6.99 7.08 17.01
CA ASN A 33 -7.67 8.15 17.74
C ASN A 33 -7.20 9.56 17.34
N ASP A 34 -5.93 9.70 16.97
CA ASP A 34 -5.33 10.97 16.55
C ASP A 34 -4.60 10.77 15.21
N PRO A 35 -5.31 10.91 14.08
CA PRO A 35 -4.73 10.64 12.77
C PRO A 35 -3.69 11.67 12.34
N ALA A 36 -3.72 12.89 12.89
CA ALA A 36 -2.80 13.94 12.46
C ALA A 36 -1.34 13.62 12.79
N GLN A 37 -1.11 12.92 13.91
CA GLN A 37 0.24 12.60 14.39
C GLN A 37 0.54 11.11 14.43
N HIS A 38 -0.44 10.25 14.14
CA HIS A 38 -0.31 8.80 14.28
C HIS A 38 0.95 8.24 13.62
N TRP A 39 1.12 8.39 12.31
CA TRP A 39 2.24 7.77 11.59
C TRP A 39 3.60 8.23 12.11
N ALA A 40 3.80 9.53 12.32
CA ALA A 40 5.05 10.04 12.86
C ALA A 40 5.32 9.54 14.29
N ARG A 41 4.30 9.49 15.15
CA ARG A 41 4.42 9.02 16.54
C ARG A 41 4.73 7.53 16.62
N GLU A 42 4.12 6.72 15.74
CA GLU A 42 4.32 5.28 15.71
C GLU A 42 5.59 4.87 14.93
N GLY A 43 6.45 5.82 14.53
CA GLY A 43 7.74 5.53 13.88
C GLY A 43 7.67 5.26 12.37
N PHE A 44 6.58 5.61 11.71
CA PHE A 44 6.52 5.52 10.24
C PHE A 44 7.32 6.64 9.57
N VAL A 45 7.87 6.33 8.40
CA VAL A 45 8.51 7.28 7.49
C VAL A 45 7.64 7.46 6.24
N GLU A 46 7.50 8.71 5.81
CA GLU A 46 6.80 9.08 4.57
C GLU A 46 7.62 8.57 3.37
N MET A 47 7.06 7.63 2.61
CA MET A 47 7.63 7.13 1.36
C MET A 47 7.30 8.09 0.22
N VAL A 48 8.16 9.08 0.01
CA VAL A 48 8.01 10.08 -1.06
C VAL A 48 8.60 9.54 -2.35
N PRO A 49 7.79 9.18 -3.37
CA PRO A 49 8.32 8.71 -4.64
C PRO A 49 8.95 9.86 -5.46
N PRO A 50 9.89 9.54 -6.37
CA PRO A 50 10.48 10.53 -7.29
C PRO A 50 9.41 11.17 -8.19
N ILE A 51 8.39 10.40 -8.59
CA ILE A 51 7.27 10.84 -9.42
C ILE A 51 6.01 10.80 -8.57
N GLN A 52 5.37 11.96 -8.45
CA GLN A 52 4.23 12.17 -7.57
C GLN A 52 3.05 11.28 -7.98
N LEU A 53 2.24 10.85 -7.01
CA LEU A 53 1.01 10.11 -7.26
C LEU A 53 -0.09 11.06 -7.77
N PRO A 54 -1.02 10.58 -8.62
CA PRO A 54 -2.13 11.41 -9.06
C PRO A 54 -3.00 11.91 -7.91
N SER A 55 -3.53 13.11 -8.06
CA SER A 55 -4.36 13.80 -7.07
C SER A 55 -5.69 14.26 -7.69
N SER A 56 -6.57 14.84 -6.87
CA SER A 56 -7.83 15.44 -7.36
C SER A 56 -7.63 16.82 -7.98
N THR A 57 -6.60 17.55 -7.56
CA THR A 57 -6.28 18.91 -8.01
C THR A 57 -4.78 19.09 -8.11
N ALA A 58 -4.30 19.95 -9.02
CA ALA A 58 -2.87 20.19 -9.24
C ALA A 58 -2.09 20.52 -7.94
N ASP A 59 -2.68 21.30 -7.04
CA ASP A 59 -2.01 21.78 -5.82
C ASP A 59 -2.18 20.84 -4.61
N ALA A 60 -2.83 19.69 -4.78
CA ALA A 60 -3.10 18.78 -3.68
C ALA A 60 -2.21 17.54 -3.72
N THR A 61 -1.60 17.22 -2.59
CA THR A 61 -1.04 15.88 -2.34
C THR A 61 -2.11 15.04 -1.66
N ASP A 62 -3.01 14.45 -2.44
CA ASP A 62 -4.13 13.70 -1.88
C ASP A 62 -3.72 12.36 -1.27
N VAL A 63 -2.55 11.84 -1.60
CA VAL A 63 -2.13 10.49 -1.21
C VAL A 63 -0.72 10.55 -0.66
N VAL A 64 -0.55 9.97 0.54
CA VAL A 64 0.74 9.81 1.21
C VAL A 64 0.90 8.33 1.53
N VAL A 65 2.08 7.77 1.30
CA VAL A 65 2.40 6.40 1.68
C VAL A 65 3.34 6.44 2.87
N TRP A 66 3.00 5.73 3.93
CA TRP A 66 3.78 5.60 5.15
C TRP A 66 4.29 4.17 5.25
N LEU A 67 5.55 4.01 5.67
CA LEU A 67 6.16 2.72 5.88
C LEU A 67 6.82 2.69 7.26
N ARG A 68 6.63 1.59 7.98
CA ARG A 68 7.35 1.29 9.21
C ARG A 68 7.94 -0.11 9.09
N ILE A 69 9.25 -0.21 9.21
CA ILE A 69 10.02 -1.45 9.28
C ILE A 69 10.45 -1.60 10.75
N PRO A 70 10.51 -2.82 11.32
CA PRO A 70 11.12 -3.03 12.63
C PRO A 70 12.57 -2.50 12.67
N ASP A 71 13.02 -2.02 13.83
CA ASP A 71 14.34 -1.40 13.98
C ASP A 71 15.52 -2.31 13.58
N ASP A 72 15.35 -3.63 13.72
CA ASP A 72 16.31 -4.68 13.34
C ASP A 72 15.92 -5.40 12.04
N GLY A 73 14.86 -4.96 11.38
CA GLY A 73 14.32 -5.58 10.17
C GLY A 73 15.22 -5.34 8.97
N VAL A 74 15.62 -6.41 8.27
CA VAL A 74 16.37 -6.32 7.02
C VAL A 74 15.44 -6.58 5.83
N ILE A 75 15.37 -5.63 4.91
CA ILE A 75 14.74 -5.79 3.60
C ILE A 75 15.69 -6.61 2.72
N GLN A 76 15.26 -7.80 2.34
CA GLN A 76 16.04 -8.62 1.40
C GLN A 76 15.80 -8.16 -0.04
N THR A 77 16.79 -8.37 -0.90
CA THR A 77 16.72 -8.00 -2.31
C THR A 77 16.84 -9.25 -3.17
N ARG A 78 15.84 -9.50 -4.02
CA ARG A 78 15.78 -10.68 -4.90
C ARG A 78 15.57 -10.26 -6.35
N TRP A 79 16.17 -11.00 -7.30
CA TRP A 79 15.83 -10.85 -8.71
C TRP A 79 14.45 -11.46 -9.00
N SER A 80 13.60 -10.70 -9.69
CA SER A 80 12.30 -11.15 -10.19
C SER A 80 12.32 -11.22 -11.71
N GLU A 81 12.13 -12.41 -12.26
CA GLU A 81 11.98 -12.62 -13.71
C GLU A 81 10.74 -11.92 -14.25
N ALA A 82 9.64 -11.93 -13.48
CA ALA A 82 8.39 -11.28 -13.86
C ALA A 82 8.56 -9.77 -14.07
N ARG A 83 9.44 -9.14 -13.28
CA ARG A 83 9.77 -7.71 -13.41
C ARG A 83 11.05 -7.43 -14.20
N ALA A 84 11.80 -8.47 -14.59
CA ALA A 84 13.13 -8.37 -15.15
C ALA A 84 14.04 -7.41 -14.33
N GLY A 85 13.98 -7.52 -13.00
CA GLY A 85 14.64 -6.57 -12.10
C GLY A 85 14.65 -7.01 -10.64
N TRP A 86 15.42 -6.29 -9.83
CA TRP A 86 15.46 -6.49 -8.38
C TRP A 86 14.17 -6.02 -7.72
N VAL A 87 13.66 -6.79 -6.77
CA VAL A 87 12.49 -6.47 -5.94
C VAL A 87 12.84 -6.55 -4.46
N LEU A 88 12.08 -5.81 -3.66
CA LEU A 88 12.22 -5.78 -2.21
C LEU A 88 11.35 -6.86 -1.57
N VAL A 89 11.90 -7.57 -0.59
CA VAL A 89 11.19 -8.51 0.28
C VAL A 89 11.26 -7.94 1.70
N PHE A 90 10.12 -7.50 2.22
CA PHE A 90 10.06 -6.86 3.53
C PHE A 90 9.99 -7.88 4.66
N PRO A 91 10.65 -7.61 5.81
CA PRO A 91 10.63 -8.51 6.94
C PRO A 91 9.26 -8.51 7.66
N PRO A 92 8.91 -9.58 8.40
CA PRO A 92 7.83 -9.58 9.37
C PRO A 92 7.88 -8.34 10.28
N GLY A 93 6.71 -7.83 10.68
CA GLY A 93 6.55 -6.61 11.46
C GLY A 93 6.44 -5.33 10.62
N THR A 94 6.76 -5.38 9.32
CA THR A 94 6.60 -4.24 8.42
C THR A 94 5.13 -3.83 8.29
N VAL A 95 4.85 -2.53 8.31
CA VAL A 95 3.52 -1.96 8.06
C VAL A 95 3.61 -0.88 6.98
N ALA A 96 2.77 -0.99 5.95
CA ALA A 96 2.66 0.00 4.88
C ALA A 96 1.23 0.55 4.79
N ASP A 97 1.08 1.87 4.85
CA ASP A 97 -0.20 2.58 4.82
C ASP A 97 -0.27 3.56 3.66
N ARG A 98 -1.23 3.37 2.76
CA ARG A 98 -1.66 4.40 1.80
C ARG A 98 -2.75 5.24 2.44
N VAL A 99 -2.43 6.49 2.74
CA VAL A 99 -3.30 7.45 3.41
C VAL A 99 -3.82 8.46 2.39
N GLU A 100 -5.13 8.45 2.15
CA GLU A 100 -5.81 9.49 1.36
C GLU A 100 -6.23 10.63 2.27
N GLN A 101 -5.90 11.85 1.86
CA GLN A 101 -6.23 13.09 2.56
C GLN A 101 -7.04 14.02 1.64
N ARG A 102 -7.86 14.88 2.25
CA ARG A 102 -8.69 15.87 1.57
C ARG A 102 -8.65 17.19 2.31
N GLY A 103 -8.73 18.29 1.57
CA GLY A 103 -8.62 19.66 2.09
C GLY A 103 -7.23 20.23 1.83
N SER A 104 -6.99 21.45 2.30
CA SER A 104 -5.72 22.15 2.14
C SER A 104 -5.30 22.81 3.45
N GLY A 105 -3.99 22.96 3.65
CA GLY A 105 -3.42 23.58 4.85
C GLY A 105 -4.00 22.98 6.15
N PRO A 106 -4.53 23.82 7.06
CA PRO A 106 -5.05 23.37 8.36
C PRO A 106 -6.35 22.55 8.27
N ASP A 107 -7.06 22.58 7.14
CA ASP A 107 -8.31 21.83 6.94
C ASP A 107 -8.07 20.43 6.35
N ARG A 108 -6.80 20.06 6.13
CA ARG A 108 -6.41 18.77 5.55
C ARG A 108 -6.67 17.64 6.53
N SER A 109 -7.52 16.71 6.11
CA SER A 109 -8.02 15.59 6.93
C SER A 109 -7.78 14.26 6.26
N VAL A 110 -7.52 13.21 7.04
CA VAL A 110 -7.44 11.84 6.53
C VAL A 110 -8.84 11.32 6.26
N VAL A 111 -9.08 10.71 5.09
CA VAL A 111 -10.41 10.25 4.68
C VAL A 111 -10.52 8.74 4.47
N ASP A 112 -9.40 8.10 4.14
CA ASP A 112 -9.30 6.68 3.83
C ASP A 112 -7.85 6.24 4.08
N VAL A 113 -7.67 5.13 4.77
CA VAL A 113 -6.37 4.47 4.92
C VAL A 113 -6.53 3.06 4.44
N ARG A 114 -5.59 2.59 3.64
CA ARG A 114 -5.51 1.21 3.19
C ARG A 114 -4.10 0.75 3.40
N GLY A 115 -3.91 -0.36 4.08
CA GLY A 115 -2.59 -0.81 4.38
C GLY A 115 -2.47 -2.31 4.49
N THR A 116 -1.25 -2.71 4.78
CA THR A 116 -0.88 -4.10 4.99
C THR A 116 0.16 -4.15 6.10
N ARG A 117 -0.03 -5.09 7.02
CA ARG A 117 0.95 -5.49 8.02
C ARG A 117 1.46 -6.89 7.67
N LEU A 118 2.77 -7.05 7.63
CA LEU A 118 3.42 -8.34 7.50
C LEU A 118 3.56 -8.95 8.91
N GLY A 119 2.92 -10.08 9.15
CA GLY A 119 3.07 -10.88 10.35
C GLY A 119 4.22 -11.87 10.25
N GLU A 120 4.42 -12.67 11.29
CA GLU A 120 5.30 -13.84 11.23
C GLU A 120 4.70 -14.89 10.28
N GLY A 121 5.55 -15.75 9.71
CA GLY A 121 5.13 -16.96 9.02
C GLY A 121 4.69 -18.03 10.01
N ASP A 122 3.99 -19.07 9.53
CA ASP A 122 3.56 -20.17 10.39
C ASP A 122 4.76 -21.04 10.83
N ASP A 123 5.76 -21.19 9.95
CA ASP A 123 7.03 -21.88 10.21
C ASP A 123 8.27 -21.06 9.77
N GLU A 124 9.46 -21.48 10.21
CA GLU A 124 10.74 -20.87 9.79
C GLU A 124 10.95 -21.07 8.28
N GLY A 125 10.99 -19.96 7.54
CA GLY A 125 11.15 -19.94 6.09
C GLY A 125 9.84 -19.81 5.31
N ASP A 126 8.68 -19.84 5.99
CA ASP A 126 7.41 -19.49 5.36
C ASP A 126 7.35 -17.99 5.04
N PRO A 127 6.64 -17.61 3.97
CA PRO A 127 6.39 -16.20 3.69
C PRO A 127 5.60 -15.57 4.84
N PRO A 128 5.84 -14.28 5.15
CA PRO A 128 5.13 -13.59 6.21
C PRO A 128 3.62 -13.60 5.95
N GLN A 129 2.81 -13.84 6.98
CA GLN A 129 1.37 -13.73 6.86
C GLN A 129 0.96 -12.28 6.61
N GLU A 130 0.26 -12.00 5.52
CA GLU A 130 -0.15 -10.64 5.19
C GLU A 130 -1.53 -10.31 5.75
N TRP A 131 -1.60 -9.24 6.53
CA TRP A 131 -2.84 -8.72 7.12
C TRP A 131 -3.19 -7.41 6.44
N MET A 132 -4.29 -7.37 5.69
CA MET A 132 -4.78 -6.16 5.03
C MET A 132 -5.73 -5.41 5.94
N HIS A 133 -5.74 -4.08 5.87
CA HIS A 133 -6.70 -3.27 6.60
C HIS A 133 -7.20 -2.07 5.80
N THR A 134 -8.42 -1.65 6.14
CA THR A 134 -9.02 -0.40 5.63
C THR A 134 -9.60 0.39 6.79
N LEU A 135 -9.22 1.65 6.92
CA LEU A 135 -9.74 2.59 7.91
C LEU A 135 -10.43 3.77 7.27
N ARG A 136 -11.48 4.27 7.94
CA ARG A 136 -12.35 5.37 7.54
C ARG A 136 -12.62 6.26 8.74
N ARG A 137 -12.98 7.51 8.48
CA ARG A 137 -13.35 8.43 9.56
C ARG A 137 -14.61 7.97 10.29
N ALA A 138 -14.55 7.99 11.62
CA ALA A 138 -15.68 7.77 12.52
C ALA A 138 -16.62 8.99 12.58
N ALA A 139 -16.13 10.19 12.23
CA ALA A 139 -16.89 11.43 12.27
C ALA A 139 -16.45 12.43 11.18
N SER A 140 -17.19 13.52 11.04
CA SER A 140 -16.72 14.69 10.28
C SER A 140 -15.72 15.50 11.11
N GLY A 141 -14.67 16.00 10.47
CA GLY A 141 -13.69 16.88 11.11
C GLY A 141 -12.28 16.61 10.62
N VAL A 142 -11.37 17.55 10.87
CA VAL A 142 -9.97 17.47 10.43
C VAL A 142 -9.23 16.31 11.12
N ASN A 143 -9.44 16.18 12.43
CA ASN A 143 -8.81 15.17 13.28
C ASN A 143 -9.80 14.10 13.74
N ALA A 144 -10.85 13.83 12.95
CA ALA A 144 -11.82 12.80 13.30
C ALA A 144 -11.12 11.43 13.44
N PRO A 145 -11.33 10.69 14.54
CA PRO A 145 -10.77 9.35 14.70
C PRO A 145 -11.07 8.46 13.50
N LEU A 146 -10.16 7.54 13.20
CA LEU A 146 -10.39 6.50 12.20
C LEU A 146 -10.78 5.19 12.87
N PHE A 147 -11.64 4.43 12.21
CA PHE A 147 -11.95 3.05 12.55
C PHE A 147 -11.88 2.20 11.28
N GLY A 148 -11.68 0.90 11.45
CA GLY A 148 -11.56 -0.02 10.34
C GLY A 148 -11.52 -1.45 10.80
N TYR A 149 -11.21 -2.33 9.85
CA TYR A 149 -11.04 -3.74 10.09
C TYR A 149 -9.77 -4.23 9.40
N GLU A 150 -9.10 -5.18 10.03
CA GLU A 150 -7.94 -5.90 9.53
C GLU A 150 -8.31 -7.37 9.34
N TRP A 151 -7.80 -8.00 8.28
CA TRP A 151 -8.08 -9.40 7.94
C TRP A 151 -6.87 -10.03 7.23
N PRO A 152 -6.68 -11.36 7.32
CA PRO A 152 -5.64 -12.05 6.57
C PRO A 152 -5.95 -12.02 5.07
N ARG A 153 -4.97 -11.62 4.25
CA ARG A 153 -5.10 -11.54 2.79
C ARG A 153 -5.52 -12.87 2.16
N SER A 154 -5.03 -13.99 2.71
CA SER A 154 -5.25 -15.34 2.22
C SER A 154 -6.68 -15.87 2.46
N ASP A 155 -7.52 -15.14 3.21
CA ASP A 155 -8.89 -15.55 3.54
C ASP A 155 -9.94 -14.62 2.90
N PRO A 156 -10.50 -15.02 1.73
CA PRO A 156 -11.60 -14.29 1.09
C PRO A 156 -12.85 -14.15 1.97
N ALA A 157 -13.12 -15.10 2.88
CA ALA A 157 -14.28 -15.02 3.77
C ALA A 157 -14.06 -13.98 4.88
N ALA A 158 -12.85 -13.92 5.45
CA ALA A 158 -12.47 -12.85 6.38
C ALA A 158 -12.51 -11.47 5.70
N HIS A 159 -12.02 -11.37 4.45
CA HIS A 159 -12.14 -10.14 3.66
C HIS A 159 -13.61 -9.71 3.47
N GLN A 160 -14.47 -10.63 3.04
CA GLN A 160 -15.89 -10.35 2.84
C GLN A 160 -16.54 -9.86 4.15
N ARG A 161 -16.26 -10.54 5.27
CA ARG A 161 -16.76 -10.16 6.59
C ARG A 161 -16.26 -8.79 7.05
N ALA A 162 -14.96 -8.52 6.94
CA ALA A 162 -14.39 -7.22 7.28
C ALA A 162 -15.02 -6.08 6.45
N THR A 163 -15.29 -6.35 5.17
CA THR A 163 -15.99 -5.41 4.28
C THR A 163 -17.42 -5.17 4.73
N ASP A 164 -18.17 -6.22 5.09
CA ASP A 164 -19.56 -6.07 5.53
C ASP A 164 -19.66 -5.30 6.85
N LEU A 165 -18.79 -5.62 7.83
CA LEU A 165 -18.71 -4.89 9.10
C LEU A 165 -18.37 -3.40 8.88
N LEU A 166 -17.43 -3.10 7.99
CA LEU A 166 -17.09 -1.72 7.63
C LEU A 166 -18.29 -0.98 7.03
N LEU A 167 -19.02 -1.61 6.10
CA LEU A 167 -20.13 -0.98 5.42
C LEU A 167 -21.35 -0.80 6.32
N GLU A 168 -21.63 -1.75 7.20
CA GLU A 168 -22.69 -1.65 8.21
C GLU A 168 -22.47 -0.43 9.11
N GLU A 169 -21.27 -0.29 9.65
CA GLU A 169 -20.94 0.85 10.51
C GLU A 169 -20.97 2.17 9.73
N LEU A 170 -20.36 2.22 8.54
CA LEU A 170 -20.39 3.41 7.69
C LEU A 170 -21.81 3.84 7.32
N ALA A 171 -22.76 2.92 7.16
CA ALA A 171 -24.14 3.25 6.84
C ALA A 171 -24.83 4.10 7.93
N THR A 172 -24.34 4.00 9.18
CA THR A 172 -24.83 4.77 10.34
C THR A 172 -24.13 6.13 10.51
N LEU A 173 -23.00 6.33 9.84
CA LEU A 173 -22.15 7.51 9.99
C LEU A 173 -22.34 8.52 8.84
N ALA A 174 -22.00 9.79 9.10
CA ALA A 174 -21.96 10.79 8.04
C ALA A 174 -20.77 10.52 7.09
N PRO A 175 -20.95 10.70 5.76
CA PRO A 175 -22.11 11.30 5.12
C PRO A 175 -23.23 10.31 4.79
N ALA A 176 -23.02 9.00 4.87
CA ALA A 176 -23.97 7.98 4.43
C ALA A 176 -25.33 8.06 5.14
N SER A 177 -25.35 8.30 6.46
CA SER A 177 -26.58 8.44 7.24
C SER A 177 -27.42 9.68 6.87
N LYS A 178 -26.84 10.65 6.16
CA LYS A 178 -27.50 11.87 5.68
C LYS A 178 -27.88 11.79 4.18
N MET A 179 -27.56 10.69 3.50
CA MET A 179 -27.87 10.51 2.08
C MET A 179 -29.26 9.89 1.90
N SER A 180 -29.87 10.09 0.72
CA SER A 180 -31.00 9.25 0.29
C SER A 180 -30.55 7.80 0.14
N ALA A 181 -31.47 6.84 0.28
CA ALA A 181 -31.16 5.41 0.17
C ALA A 181 -30.35 5.08 -1.11
N GLU A 182 -30.82 5.52 -2.27
CA GLU A 182 -30.12 5.28 -3.56
C GLU A 182 -28.70 5.88 -3.61
N ARG A 183 -28.47 7.06 -3.01
CA ARG A 183 -27.14 7.68 -2.95
C ARG A 183 -26.24 6.95 -1.96
N ARG A 184 -26.80 6.54 -0.81
CA ARG A 184 -26.10 5.75 0.21
C ARG A 184 -25.67 4.41 -0.38
N ASP A 185 -26.53 3.71 -1.09
CA ASP A 185 -26.23 2.41 -1.69
C ASP A 185 -25.12 2.53 -2.73
N ARG A 186 -25.16 3.56 -3.59
CA ARG A 186 -24.06 3.84 -4.53
C ARG A 186 -22.75 4.18 -3.84
N TYR A 187 -22.80 4.95 -2.74
CA TYR A 187 -21.63 5.29 -1.93
C TYR A 187 -21.00 4.03 -1.32
N LEU A 188 -21.80 3.21 -0.63
CA LEU A 188 -21.36 1.98 0.01
C LEU A 188 -20.86 0.94 -1.02
N ALA A 189 -21.55 0.80 -2.16
CA ALA A 189 -21.08 -0.05 -3.25
C ALA A 189 -19.74 0.41 -3.83
N SER A 190 -19.47 1.73 -3.88
CA SER A 190 -18.17 2.23 -4.27
C SER A 190 -17.08 1.89 -3.26
N ILE A 191 -17.39 1.85 -1.96
CA ILE A 191 -16.42 1.45 -0.93
C ILE A 191 -16.13 -0.04 -1.02
N ARG A 192 -17.18 -0.86 -1.15
CA ARG A 192 -17.06 -2.31 -1.38
C ARG A 192 -16.10 -2.62 -2.52
N ARG A 193 -16.34 -2.05 -3.71
CA ARG A 193 -15.45 -2.27 -4.88
C ARG A 193 -14.01 -1.85 -4.63
N LYS A 194 -13.82 -0.76 -3.87
CA LYS A 194 -12.46 -0.33 -3.54
C LYS A 194 -11.81 -1.32 -2.55
N ASN A 195 -12.54 -1.97 -1.65
CA ASN A 195 -11.95 -2.86 -0.64
C ASN A 195 -11.31 -4.14 -1.22
N GLU A 196 -11.51 -4.42 -2.52
CA GLU A 196 -10.88 -5.52 -3.27
C GLU A 196 -9.36 -5.31 -3.52
N CYS A 197 -8.59 -5.16 -2.44
CA CYS A 197 -7.18 -4.77 -2.46
C CYS A 197 -6.28 -5.82 -3.13
N ALA A 198 -6.52 -7.11 -2.86
CA ALA A 198 -5.64 -8.20 -3.28
C ALA A 198 -5.42 -8.27 -4.80
N SER A 199 -6.43 -7.88 -5.60
CA SER A 199 -6.35 -7.91 -7.06
C SER A 199 -5.35 -6.93 -7.65
N CYS A 200 -5.18 -5.77 -7.02
CA CYS A 200 -4.22 -4.75 -7.44
C CYS A 200 -2.84 -5.01 -6.84
N HIS A 201 -2.78 -5.55 -5.62
CA HIS A 201 -1.54 -5.75 -4.87
C HIS A 201 -0.91 -7.14 -5.08
N THR A 202 -1.15 -7.79 -6.23
CA THR A 202 -0.49 -9.04 -6.61
C THR A 202 1.02 -8.90 -6.46
N HIS A 203 1.67 -9.87 -5.83
CA HIS A 203 3.12 -9.88 -5.65
C HIS A 203 3.85 -9.83 -7.00
N GLU A 204 4.95 -9.07 -7.04
CA GLU A 204 5.84 -8.96 -8.21
C GLU A 204 5.16 -8.65 -9.54
N ARG A 205 4.01 -7.97 -9.48
CA ARG A 205 3.32 -7.54 -10.67
C ARG A 205 4.25 -6.64 -11.48
N PRO A 206 4.46 -6.88 -12.77
CA PRO A 206 5.25 -5.99 -13.61
C PRO A 206 4.55 -4.64 -13.79
N ASP A 207 5.32 -3.67 -14.24
CA ASP A 207 4.79 -2.40 -14.73
C ASP A 207 3.90 -2.67 -15.97
N ASN A 208 2.82 -1.89 -16.12
CA ASN A 208 2.03 -1.90 -17.34
C ASN A 208 2.86 -1.33 -18.50
N ALA A 209 3.16 -2.13 -19.52
CA ALA A 209 3.69 -1.61 -20.79
C ALA A 209 2.61 -0.88 -21.61
N VAL A 210 1.35 -1.34 -21.48
CA VAL A 210 0.15 -0.77 -22.11
C VAL A 210 -0.88 -0.48 -21.03
N GLU A 211 -1.55 0.68 -21.10
CA GLU A 211 -2.53 1.09 -20.09
C GLU A 211 -3.55 -0.02 -19.79
N GLY A 212 -3.64 -0.42 -18.52
CA GLY A 212 -4.64 -1.38 -18.05
C GLY A 212 -4.26 -2.86 -18.16
N ALA A 213 -3.06 -3.20 -18.66
CA ALA A 213 -2.64 -4.59 -18.89
C ALA A 213 -2.77 -5.48 -17.63
N HIS A 214 -2.40 -4.93 -16.47
CA HIS A 214 -2.48 -5.61 -15.17
C HIS A 214 -3.40 -4.88 -14.18
N GLY A 215 -4.33 -4.06 -14.67
CA GLY A 215 -5.25 -3.26 -13.86
C GLY A 215 -4.96 -1.75 -13.89
N LEU A 216 -5.65 -1.01 -13.02
CA LEU A 216 -5.70 0.46 -13.05
C LEU A 216 -4.37 1.15 -12.74
N VAL A 217 -3.62 0.59 -11.80
CA VAL A 217 -2.30 1.09 -11.41
C VAL A 217 -1.30 0.63 -12.45
N ASN A 218 -0.44 1.54 -12.93
CA ASN A 218 0.56 1.25 -13.94
C ASN A 218 1.86 0.73 -13.34
N ARG A 219 2.30 1.24 -12.19
CA ARG A 219 3.55 0.80 -11.54
C ARG A 219 3.48 -0.65 -11.08
N GLY A 220 4.53 -1.42 -11.26
CA GLY A 220 4.64 -2.75 -10.70
C GLY A 220 4.77 -2.74 -9.18
N THR A 221 4.71 -3.93 -8.57
CA THR A 221 4.85 -4.12 -7.13
C THR A 221 6.15 -4.83 -6.79
N ASP A 222 6.61 -4.69 -5.56
CA ASP A 222 7.65 -5.54 -4.99
C ASP A 222 7.13 -6.94 -4.63
N ALA A 223 7.94 -7.73 -3.91
CA ALA A 223 7.61 -9.10 -3.53
C ALA A 223 6.48 -9.19 -2.50
N SER A 224 6.21 -8.11 -1.76
CA SER A 224 5.10 -8.01 -0.79
C SER A 224 3.86 -7.34 -1.40
N GLY A 225 3.91 -6.96 -2.68
CA GLY A 225 2.77 -6.34 -3.36
C GLY A 225 2.67 -4.83 -3.11
N PHE A 226 3.71 -4.18 -2.58
CA PHE A 226 3.72 -2.73 -2.41
C PHE A 226 4.22 -2.04 -3.68
N PHE A 227 3.60 -0.90 -4.01
CA PHE A 227 3.97 -0.12 -5.19
C PHE A 227 5.08 0.89 -4.87
N THR A 228 4.92 1.64 -3.79
CA THR A 228 5.69 2.86 -3.55
C THR A 228 7.08 2.64 -2.97
N PRO A 229 7.29 1.77 -1.96
CA PRO A 229 8.61 1.64 -1.31
C PRO A 229 9.74 1.42 -2.31
N GLN A 230 9.61 0.46 -3.23
CA GLN A 230 10.63 0.23 -4.25
C GLN A 230 10.82 1.43 -5.19
N THR A 231 9.75 2.13 -5.57
CA THR A 231 9.86 3.30 -6.47
C THR A 231 10.59 4.48 -5.85
N VAL A 232 10.68 4.57 -4.52
CA VAL A 232 11.49 5.59 -3.83
C VAL A 232 12.98 5.45 -4.20
N LEU A 233 13.44 4.22 -4.44
CA LEU A 233 14.82 3.91 -4.83
C LEU A 233 15.08 4.01 -6.34
N MET A 234 14.11 4.53 -7.10
CA MET A 234 14.22 4.73 -8.55
C MET A 234 14.22 6.22 -8.88
N ASP A 235 14.69 6.57 -10.06
CA ASP A 235 14.63 7.93 -10.61
C ASP A 235 13.60 8.05 -11.74
N ALA A 236 13.29 6.94 -12.39
CA ALA A 236 12.32 6.83 -13.46
C ALA A 236 11.28 5.76 -13.14
N VAL A 237 10.00 6.07 -13.34
CA VAL A 237 8.90 5.13 -13.16
C VAL A 237 7.81 5.38 -14.19
N VAL A 238 7.02 4.35 -14.49
CA VAL A 238 5.80 4.53 -15.27
C VAL A 238 4.82 5.49 -14.59
N LEU A 239 4.18 6.32 -15.40
CA LEU A 239 3.23 7.32 -14.94
C LEU A 239 1.85 6.70 -14.74
N GLU A 240 1.16 7.14 -13.69
CA GLU A 240 -0.18 6.67 -13.39
C GLU A 240 -1.23 7.40 -14.23
N SER A 241 -2.26 6.68 -14.69
CA SER A 241 -3.29 7.25 -15.57
C SER A 241 -4.64 7.50 -14.87
N TYR A 242 -4.71 7.22 -13.57
CA TYR A 242 -5.88 7.46 -12.71
C TYR A 242 -5.82 8.84 -12.02
N GLY A 243 -6.86 9.18 -11.24
CA GLY A 243 -6.92 10.46 -10.54
C GLY A 243 -7.65 11.57 -11.31
N GLY A 244 -7.65 12.78 -10.76
CA GLY A 244 -8.24 13.97 -11.37
C GLY A 244 -7.19 14.77 -12.15
N VAL A 245 -6.00 14.93 -11.58
CA VAL A 245 -4.88 15.68 -12.15
C VAL A 245 -3.60 14.89 -11.92
N ASP A 246 -2.73 14.89 -12.92
CA ASP A 246 -1.36 14.44 -12.79
C ASP A 246 -0.44 15.64 -12.53
N PRO A 247 0.07 15.82 -11.30
CA PRO A 247 0.91 16.97 -10.94
C PRO A 247 2.25 16.97 -11.68
N ASN A 248 2.70 15.82 -12.20
CA ASN A 248 3.99 15.70 -12.86
C ASN A 248 4.03 16.40 -14.23
N LEU A 249 2.88 16.67 -14.86
CA LEU A 249 2.81 17.33 -16.17
C LEU A 249 3.28 18.79 -16.14
N SER A 250 3.20 19.44 -14.99
CA SER A 250 3.61 20.83 -14.78
C SER A 250 4.91 20.96 -13.99
N ASP A 251 5.48 19.84 -13.56
CA ASP A 251 6.65 19.81 -12.70
C ASP A 251 7.93 20.04 -13.53
N PRO A 252 8.67 21.15 -13.33
CA PRO A 252 9.87 21.42 -14.11
C PRO A 252 10.97 20.38 -13.85
N ALA A 253 10.93 19.66 -12.73
CA ALA A 253 11.92 18.62 -12.43
C ALA A 253 11.58 17.28 -13.09
N VAL A 254 10.45 17.14 -13.80
CA VAL A 254 10.04 15.87 -14.39
C VAL A 254 10.08 15.93 -15.91
N THR A 255 10.73 14.93 -16.51
CA THR A 255 10.67 14.67 -17.95
C THR A 255 9.81 13.46 -18.20
N ILE A 256 8.91 13.52 -19.18
CA ILE A 256 7.99 12.42 -19.51
C ILE A 256 8.20 12.01 -20.97
N VAL A 257 8.42 10.72 -21.20
CA VAL A 257 8.72 10.17 -22.52
C VAL A 257 7.85 8.93 -22.76
N CYS A 258 7.38 8.76 -23.99
CA CYS A 258 6.68 7.55 -24.42
C CYS A 258 7.62 6.39 -24.66
N PRO A 259 7.14 5.12 -24.66
CA PRO A 259 8.00 3.97 -24.90
C PRO A 259 8.76 3.99 -26.23
N ASP A 260 8.24 4.71 -27.24
CA ASP A 260 8.87 4.92 -28.54
C ASP A 260 9.89 6.09 -28.57
N GLY A 261 10.15 6.73 -27.43
CA GLY A 261 11.06 7.87 -27.29
C GLY A 261 10.42 9.23 -27.63
N THR A 262 9.15 9.27 -28.04
CA THR A 262 8.46 10.52 -28.38
C THR A 262 7.95 11.25 -27.13
N ALA A 263 7.67 12.55 -27.27
CA ALA A 263 6.98 13.30 -26.23
C ALA A 263 5.50 12.88 -26.15
N PRO A 264 4.93 12.69 -24.95
CA PRO A 264 3.51 12.37 -24.82
C PRO A 264 2.64 13.54 -25.28
N THR A 265 1.46 13.22 -25.77
CA THR A 265 0.40 14.22 -25.98
C THR A 265 -0.40 14.42 -24.70
N HIS A 266 -1.03 15.59 -24.53
CA HIS A 266 -1.88 15.85 -23.38
C HIS A 266 -3.35 15.71 -23.76
N LYS A 267 -4.07 14.83 -23.06
CA LYS A 267 -5.51 14.69 -23.25
C LYS A 267 -6.27 15.37 -22.12
N THR A 268 -7.00 16.43 -22.46
CA THR A 268 -7.98 17.04 -21.56
C THR A 268 -9.30 16.28 -21.66
N GLY A 269 -9.58 15.41 -20.69
CA GLY A 269 -10.84 14.68 -20.61
C GLY A 269 -12.02 15.55 -20.17
N LYS A 270 -13.25 15.01 -20.27
CA LYS A 270 -14.44 15.63 -19.64
C LYS A 270 -14.17 15.77 -18.13
N GLY A 271 -14.24 16.99 -17.61
CA GLY A 271 -14.05 17.27 -16.18
C GLY A 271 -12.63 17.69 -15.74
N LYS A 272 -11.86 18.38 -16.59
CA LYS A 272 -10.50 18.91 -16.28
C LYS A 272 -9.42 17.86 -16.01
N ARG A 273 -9.66 16.60 -16.37
CA ARG A 273 -8.61 15.57 -16.31
C ARG A 273 -7.54 15.86 -17.33
N VAL A 274 -6.33 16.17 -16.89
CA VAL A 274 -5.16 16.34 -17.77
C VAL A 274 -4.20 15.20 -17.47
N ARG A 275 -3.85 14.42 -18.49
CA ARG A 275 -2.92 13.29 -18.40
C ARG A 275 -2.06 13.19 -19.67
N ALA A 276 -0.84 12.68 -19.52
CA ALA A 276 0.00 12.28 -20.63
C ALA A 276 -0.58 11.04 -21.34
N VAL A 277 -0.51 11.01 -22.66
CA VAL A 277 -0.98 9.91 -23.51
C VAL A 277 0.04 9.67 -24.62
N CYS A 278 0.46 8.42 -24.75
CA CYS A 278 1.34 7.96 -25.81
C CYS A 278 0.58 7.30 -26.96
N PRO A 279 1.21 7.19 -28.14
CA PRO A 279 0.75 6.33 -29.21
C PRO A 279 0.49 4.90 -28.71
N ASP A 280 -0.45 4.21 -29.36
CA ASP A 280 -0.77 2.79 -29.10
C ASP A 280 -1.09 2.43 -27.64
N ARG A 281 -1.49 3.43 -26.84
CA ARG A 281 -1.77 3.29 -25.40
C ARG A 281 -0.57 2.81 -24.57
N GLY A 282 0.65 3.02 -25.08
CA GLY A 282 1.86 2.81 -24.29
C GLY A 282 1.82 3.64 -23.01
N VAL A 283 2.37 3.11 -21.92
CA VAL A 283 2.42 3.85 -20.65
C VAL A 283 3.66 4.77 -20.66
N PRO A 284 3.51 6.09 -20.48
CA PRO A 284 4.65 7.00 -20.43
C PRO A 284 5.50 6.73 -19.19
N VAL A 285 6.81 6.92 -19.34
CA VAL A 285 7.79 6.89 -18.23
C VAL A 285 8.12 8.32 -17.85
N ALA A 286 8.09 8.61 -16.56
CA ALA A 286 8.48 9.88 -16.00
C ALA A 286 9.79 9.74 -15.24
N THR A 287 10.73 10.66 -15.45
CA THR A 287 12.06 10.68 -14.85
C THR A 287 12.26 11.99 -14.10
N LEU A 288 12.76 11.89 -12.87
CA LEU A 288 13.09 13.03 -12.02
C LEU A 288 14.51 13.55 -12.29
N ASP A 289 14.63 14.85 -12.52
CA ASP A 289 15.87 15.61 -12.56
C ASP A 289 16.14 16.28 -11.20
N HIS A 290 17.07 15.69 -10.44
CA HIS A 290 17.46 16.18 -9.12
C HIS A 290 18.14 17.57 -9.13
N ALA A 291 18.59 18.06 -10.27
CA ALA A 291 19.12 19.43 -10.35
C ALA A 291 18.01 20.49 -10.35
N ARG A 292 16.76 20.09 -10.63
CA ARG A 292 15.61 20.99 -10.83
C ARG A 292 14.50 20.82 -9.79
N ILE A 293 14.56 19.77 -8.98
CA ILE A 293 13.63 19.53 -7.87
C ILE A 293 13.78 20.62 -6.79
N ASP A 294 12.67 20.98 -6.15
CA ASP A 294 12.69 21.90 -5.01
C ASP A 294 13.32 21.26 -3.76
N ALA A 295 14.01 22.09 -2.95
CA ALA A 295 14.73 21.62 -1.78
C ALA A 295 13.85 20.90 -0.73
N PRO A 296 12.63 21.37 -0.39
CA PRO A 296 11.74 20.66 0.53
C PRO A 296 11.40 19.24 0.07
N ARG A 297 11.03 19.05 -1.21
CA ARG A 297 10.72 17.73 -1.75
C ARG A 297 11.96 16.85 -1.82
N LEU A 298 13.11 17.38 -2.23
CA LEU A 298 14.38 16.63 -2.25
C LEU A 298 14.75 16.14 -0.85
N THR A 299 14.58 16.98 0.17
CA THR A 299 14.84 16.62 1.57
C THR A 299 13.99 15.43 2.00
N LYS A 300 12.68 15.45 1.68
CA LYS A 300 11.78 14.33 2.00
C LYS A 300 12.12 13.05 1.22
N LEU A 301 12.37 13.16 -0.08
CA LEU A 301 12.80 12.04 -0.92
C LEU A 301 14.07 11.39 -0.34
N CYS A 302 15.07 12.21 -0.01
CA CYS A 302 16.32 11.73 0.56
C CYS A 302 16.15 11.09 1.94
N ARG A 303 15.26 11.61 2.79
CA ARG A 303 14.90 10.94 4.05
C ARG A 303 14.31 9.55 3.80
N ALA A 304 13.41 9.41 2.84
CA ALA A 304 12.80 8.12 2.50
C ALA A 304 13.82 7.14 1.91
N ARG A 305 14.72 7.61 1.02
CA ARG A 305 15.78 6.79 0.42
C ARG A 305 16.79 6.30 1.45
N ARG A 306 17.28 7.19 2.33
CA ARG A 306 18.20 6.80 3.43
C ARG A 306 17.55 5.77 4.34
N TYR A 307 16.30 6.01 4.76
CA TYR A 307 15.56 5.07 5.59
C TYR A 307 15.47 3.67 4.96
N LEU A 308 15.12 3.57 3.68
CA LEU A 308 15.08 2.28 2.99
C LEU A 308 16.48 1.65 2.88
N HIS A 309 17.48 2.43 2.44
CA HIS A 309 18.84 1.94 2.20
C HIS A 309 19.50 1.38 3.46
N GLU A 310 19.29 2.03 4.61
CA GLU A 310 19.76 1.56 5.92
C GLU A 310 19.19 0.19 6.31
N HIS A 311 17.99 -0.17 5.83
CA HIS A 311 17.37 -1.47 6.09
C HIS A 311 17.63 -2.48 4.97
N LEU A 312 18.23 -2.11 3.84
CA LEU A 312 18.54 -3.07 2.76
C LEU A 312 19.63 -4.05 3.19
N ASP A 313 19.52 -5.28 2.71
CA ASP A 313 20.63 -6.23 2.70
C ASP A 313 21.81 -5.71 1.85
N GLU A 314 22.99 -6.34 1.98
CA GLU A 314 24.19 -5.88 1.26
C GLU A 314 23.98 -5.84 -0.26
N GLN A 315 23.18 -6.76 -0.80
CA GLN A 315 22.89 -6.80 -2.23
C GLN A 315 22.05 -5.59 -2.64
N GLY A 316 21.00 -5.27 -1.88
CA GLY A 316 20.17 -4.09 -2.10
C GLY A 316 20.95 -2.80 -1.97
N GLN A 317 21.80 -2.68 -0.94
CA GLN A 317 22.65 -1.51 -0.76
C GLN A 317 23.55 -1.25 -1.97
N ARG A 318 24.07 -2.31 -2.60
CA ARG A 318 24.86 -2.22 -3.85
C ARG A 318 24.00 -1.85 -5.05
N VAL A 319 22.88 -2.55 -5.25
CA VAL A 319 22.00 -2.36 -6.42
C VAL A 319 21.37 -0.96 -6.44
N PHE A 320 21.02 -0.43 -5.28
CA PHE A 320 20.33 0.84 -5.13
C PHE A 320 21.25 1.97 -4.60
N ALA A 321 22.57 1.79 -4.63
CA ALA A 321 23.54 2.78 -4.14
C ALA A 321 23.34 4.15 -4.82
N ASP A 322 23.14 4.14 -6.15
CA ASP A 322 23.02 5.36 -6.95
C ASP A 322 21.82 6.24 -6.52
N ALA A 323 20.78 5.64 -5.93
CA ALA A 323 19.62 6.37 -5.42
C ALA A 323 20.01 7.41 -4.35
N LEU A 324 21.11 7.21 -3.62
CA LEU A 324 21.58 8.14 -2.59
C LEU A 324 22.46 9.27 -3.13
N THR A 325 22.99 9.17 -4.35
CA THR A 325 23.86 10.19 -4.96
C THR A 325 23.30 11.63 -4.88
N PRO A 326 22.00 11.88 -5.12
CA PRO A 326 21.44 13.23 -5.01
C PRO A 326 21.38 13.76 -3.57
N CYS A 327 21.46 12.87 -2.58
CA CYS A 327 21.25 13.16 -1.16
C CYS A 327 22.52 13.56 -0.42
N GLU A 328 23.69 13.18 -0.94
CA GLU A 328 25.01 13.54 -0.40
C GLU A 328 25.25 15.06 -0.40
N ARG A 329 24.53 15.81 -1.24
CA ARG A 329 24.64 17.28 -1.31
C ARG A 329 23.87 18.03 -0.22
N LEU A 330 23.13 17.30 0.62
CA LEU A 330 22.32 17.87 1.71
C LEU A 330 22.99 17.74 3.09
N GLU A 331 24.16 17.11 3.16
CA GLU A 331 25.00 17.00 4.37
C GLU A 331 26.02 18.13 4.42
#